data_AF-A0A941JLY5-F1
#
_entry.id   AF-A0A941JLY5-F1
#
_cell.length_a   1.000
_cell.length_b   1.000
_cell.length_c   1.000
_cell.angle_alpha   90.00
_cell.angle_beta   90.00
_cell.angle_gamma   90.00
#
_symmetry.space_group_name_H-M   'P 1'
#
loop_
_entity.id
_entity.type
_entity.pdbx_description
1 polymer ?
#
loop_
_entity_poly.entity_id
_entity_poly.type
_entity_poly.pdbx_seq_one_letter_code
_entity_poly.pdbx_strand_id
1 'polypeptide(L)' 'MPAIFKVTESSDNGVGSTVGTLSWAIKQANQTAGADELEITNDVRLNLDPSLKRMQTLINSDIVIKGG' A
#
# COMPACT_ATOMS: atom_id res chain seq x y z
N MET A 1 12.47 -2.99 12.79
CA MET A 1 13.27 -3.82 11.86
C MET A 1 12.55 -3.75 10.52
N PRO A 2 13.26 -3.59 9.40
CA PRO A 2 12.67 -3.61 8.07
C PRO A 2 11.73 -4.80 7.88
N ALA A 3 10.58 -4.55 7.28
CA ALA A 3 9.55 -5.54 6.95
C ALA A 3 9.18 -5.50 5.47
N ILE A 4 8.63 -6.62 4.98
CA ILE A 4 8.09 -6.74 3.63
C ILE A 4 6.58 -6.93 3.73
N PHE A 5 5.83 -6.04 3.09
CA PHE A 5 4.38 -6.11 2.99
C PHE A 5 3.98 -6.44 1.55
N LYS A 6 3.30 -7.57 1.38
CA LYS A 6 2.86 -8.04 0.06
C LYS A 6 1.54 -7.39 -0.34
N VAL A 7 1.50 -6.88 -1.56
CA VAL A 7 0.29 -6.37 -2.21
C VAL A 7 -0.23 -7.47 -3.13
N THR A 8 -1.28 -8.16 -2.67
CA THR A 8 -1.88 -9.34 -3.34
C THR A 8 -3.26 -9.04 -3.93
N GLU A 9 -3.87 -7.92 -3.56
CA GLU A 9 -5.18 -7.50 -4.08
C GLU A 9 -5.00 -6.65 -5.33
N SER A 10 -5.78 -6.93 -6.36
CA SER A 10 -5.70 -6.23 -7.65
C SER A 10 -6.49 -4.93 -7.69
N SER A 11 -7.37 -4.67 -6.72
CA SER A 11 -8.18 -3.46 -6.65
C SER A 11 -8.03 -2.79 -5.30
N ASP A 12 -7.84 -1.47 -5.32
CA ASP A 12 -7.70 -0.66 -4.12
C ASP A 12 -8.58 0.59 -4.18
N ASN A 13 -9.24 0.90 -3.07
CA ASN A 13 -10.08 2.09 -2.87
C ASN A 13 -9.38 3.21 -2.08
N GLY A 14 -8.12 3.00 -1.69
CA GLY A 14 -7.27 3.99 -1.04
C GLY A 14 -7.50 4.20 0.46
N VAL A 15 -8.36 3.41 1.13
CA VAL A 15 -8.67 3.58 2.56
C VAL A 15 -7.64 2.88 3.49
N GLY A 16 -7.01 1.80 3.01
CA GLY A 16 -6.08 1.00 3.79
C GLY A 16 -6.73 0.12 4.86
N SER A 17 -8.01 -0.22 4.70
CA SER A 17 -8.75 -1.13 5.59
C SER A 17 -8.73 -2.60 5.14
N THR A 18 -8.43 -2.85 3.86
CA THR A 18 -8.47 -4.19 3.26
C THR A 18 -7.06 -4.77 3.20
N VAL A 19 -6.82 -5.87 3.92
CA VAL A 19 -5.50 -6.55 3.91
C VAL A 19 -5.10 -6.93 2.49
N GLY A 20 -3.83 -6.75 2.15
CA GLY A 20 -3.28 -7.09 0.84
C GLY A 20 -3.48 -6.02 -0.24
N THR A 21 -4.20 -4.92 0.02
CA THR A 21 -4.23 -3.76 -0.90
C THR A 21 -2.99 -2.86 -0.73
N LEU A 22 -2.70 -2.04 -1.73
CA LEU A 22 -1.57 -1.10 -1.70
C LEU A 22 -1.68 -0.11 -0.51
N SER A 23 -2.86 0.46 -0.30
CA SER A 23 -3.15 1.42 0.77
C SER A 23 -3.04 0.77 2.15
N TRP A 24 -3.39 -0.51 2.29
CA TRP A 24 -3.18 -1.24 3.53
C TRP A 24 -1.69 -1.48 3.78
N ALA A 25 -0.94 -1.86 2.75
CA ALA A 25 0.48 -2.14 2.87
C ALA A 25 1.27 -0.86 3.22
N ILE A 26 0.93 0.28 2.60
CA ILE A 26 1.46 1.61 2.99
C ILE A 26 1.15 1.91 4.47
N LYS A 27 -0.07 1.57 4.94
CA LYS A 27 -0.46 1.81 6.33
C LYS A 27 0.40 1.02 7.31
N GLN A 28 0.70 -0.25 6.98
CA GLN A 28 1.55 -1.09 7.81
C GLN A 28 3.00 -0.60 7.84
N ALA A 29 3.55 -0.22 6.69
CA ALA A 29 4.90 0.34 6.58
C ALA A 29 5.05 1.66 7.36
N ASN A 30 4.06 2.54 7.31
CA ASN A 30 4.06 3.76 8.13
C ASN A 30 4.06 3.50 9.64
N GLN A 31 3.55 2.33 10.07
CA GLN A 31 3.47 1.93 11.48
C GLN A 31 4.68 1.11 11.93
N THR A 32 5.53 0.71 10.98
CA THR A 32 6.67 -0.17 11.22
C THR A 32 7.96 0.65 11.16
N ALA A 33 8.87 0.38 12.09
CA ALA A 33 10.13 1.10 12.16
C ALA A 33 11.17 0.44 11.24
N GLY A 34 11.58 1.15 10.19
CA GLY A 34 12.62 0.71 9.28
C GLY A 34 12.45 1.30 7.89
N ALA A 35 13.36 0.94 6.99
CA ALA A 35 13.17 1.09 5.56
C ALA A 35 12.40 -0.13 5.05
N ASP A 36 11.09 0.00 4.91
CA ASP A 36 10.20 -1.12 4.60
C ASP A 36 10.00 -1.29 3.09
N GLU A 37 9.57 -2.48 2.70
CA GLU A 37 9.36 -2.83 1.30
C GLU A 37 7.90 -3.23 1.04
N LEU A 38 7.35 -2.72 -0.06
CA LEU A 38 6.07 -3.09 -0.62
C LEU A 38 6.31 -3.94 -1.86
N GLU A 39 5.98 -5.23 -1.81
CA GLU A 39 6.15 -6.18 -2.92
C GLU A 39 4.82 -6.31 -3.67
N ILE A 40 4.75 -5.80 -4.90
CA ILE A 40 3.56 -5.88 -5.75
C ILE A 40 3.62 -7.17 -6.57
N THR A 41 2.74 -8.14 -6.23
CA THR A 41 2.76 -9.48 -6.83
C THR A 41 1.89 -9.63 -8.08
N ASN A 42 1.05 -8.65 -8.38
CA ASN A 42 0.12 -8.63 -9.51
C ASN A 42 -0.18 -7.19 -9.93
N ASP A 43 -0.77 -7.01 -11.12
CA ASP A 43 -1.28 -5.71 -11.54
C ASP A 43 -2.28 -5.16 -10.52
N VAL A 44 -2.04 -3.93 -10.07
CA VAL A 44 -2.90 -3.22 -9.11
C VAL A 44 -3.56 -2.04 -9.81
N ARG A 45 -4.89 -1.98 -9.72
CA ARG A 45 -5.67 -0.84 -10.18
C ARG A 45 -6.09 0.02 -9.00
N LEU A 46 -5.64 1.26 -9.01
CA LEU A 46 -6.10 2.29 -8.07
C LEU A 46 -7.40 2.87 -8.60
N ASN A 47 -8.51 2.43 -8.00
CA ASN A 47 -9.84 2.93 -8.35
C ASN A 47 -10.13 4.18 -7.51
N LEU A 48 -9.47 5.28 -7.87
CA LEU A 48 -9.64 6.60 -7.28
C LEU A 48 -10.78 7.36 -7.98
N ASP A 49 -11.97 6.75 -8.02
CA ASP A 49 -13.20 7.38 -8.53
C ASP A 49 -13.33 8.81 -7.96
N PRO A 50 -13.78 9.83 -8.72
CA PRO A 50 -13.99 11.19 -8.19
C PRO A 50 -14.91 11.27 -6.95
N SER A 51 -15.79 10.29 -6.76
CA SER A 51 -16.62 10.10 -5.55
C SER A 51 -15.90 9.33 -4.44
N LEU A 52 -14.85 8.56 -4.79
CA LEU A 52 -13.93 7.94 -3.85
C LEU A 52 -12.85 8.94 -3.44
N LYS A 53 -12.46 8.88 -2.17
CA LYS A 53 -11.46 9.80 -1.64
C LYS A 53 -10.10 9.51 -2.29
N ARG A 54 -9.25 10.54 -2.43
CA ARG A 54 -7.82 10.37 -2.71
C ARG A 54 -7.24 9.29 -1.79
N MET A 55 -6.15 8.63 -2.19
CA MET A 55 -5.44 7.69 -1.32
C MET A 55 -5.25 8.31 0.06
N GLN A 56 -5.94 7.76 1.06
CA GLN A 56 -6.02 8.33 2.40
C GLN A 56 -4.76 7.99 3.19
N THR A 57 -4.17 6.85 2.88
CA THR A 57 -2.92 6.41 3.45
C THR A 57 -1.78 7.11 2.72
N LEU A 58 -1.26 8.18 3.31
CA LEU A 58 -0.10 8.90 2.79
C LEU A 58 1.17 8.12 3.13
N ILE A 59 2.14 8.07 2.22
CA ILE A 59 3.50 7.59 2.54
C ILE A 59 4.14 8.60 3.49
N ASN A 60 4.55 8.16 4.69
CA ASN A 60 5.19 9.02 5.68
C ASN A 60 6.41 8.39 6.39
N SER A 61 6.86 7.24 5.92
CA SER A 61 8.10 6.57 6.35
C SER A 61 9.00 6.27 5.14
N ASP A 62 10.17 5.68 5.40
CA ASP A 62 11.07 5.19 4.35
C ASP A 62 10.51 3.88 3.76
N ILE A 63 10.08 3.96 2.51
CA ILE A 63 9.35 2.89 1.82
C ILE A 63 9.93 2.70 0.41
N VAL A 64 10.28 1.46 0.08
CA VAL A 64 10.59 1.02 -1.29
C VAL A 64 9.40 0.26 -1.85
N ILE A 65 8.92 0.67 -3.04
CA ILE A 65 7.89 -0.07 -3.78
C ILE A 65 8.56 -0.84 -4.91
N LYS A 66 8.42 -2.17 -4.91
CA LYS A 66 8.90 -3.03 -5.99
C LYS A 66 7.73 -3.56 -6.80
N GLY A 67 7.62 -3.08 -8.04
CA GLY A 67 6.75 -3.64 -9.07
C GLY A 67 7.44 -4.81 -9.77
N GLY A 68 6.69 -5.89 -10.00
CA GLY A 68 7.09 -7.01 -10.86
C GLY A 68 6.90 -6.73 -12.34
#